data_AF-A0A660W1J5-F1
#
_entry.id   AF-A0A660W1J5-F1
#
_cell.length_a   1.000
_cell.length_b   1.000
_cell.length_c   1.000
_cell.angle_alpha   90.00
_cell.angle_beta   90.00
_cell.angle_gamma   90.00
#
_symmetry.space_group_name_H-M   'P 1'
#
loop_
_entity.id
_entity.type
_entity.pdbx_description
1 polymer ?
#
loop_
_entity_poly.entity_id
_entity_poly.type
_entity_poly.pdbx_seq_one_letter_code
_entity_poly.pdbx_strand_id
1 'polypeptide(L)'
;HFELVLNGELAVKQANLRDHSAEAELALYITHGLLHNLGFDDDTEARAKEMHDAEDEILQQLDYGPVYNTQIRTEHSNRGTDK
;
A
#
# COMPACT_ATOMS: atom_id res chain seq x y z
N HIS A 1 -3.75 -15.72 20.27
CA HIS A 1 -3.11 -14.42 20.48
C HIS A 1 -2.42 -14.06 19.19
N PHE A 2 -2.81 -12.94 18.58
CA PHE A 2 -2.16 -12.39 17.40
C PHE A 2 -1.34 -11.18 17.85
N GLU A 3 -0.07 -11.13 17.46
CA GLU A 3 0.85 -10.04 17.76
C GLU A 3 1.52 -9.62 16.46
N LEU A 4 1.64 -8.30 16.26
CA LEU A 4 2.28 -7.72 15.09
C LEU A 4 3.50 -6.92 15.57
N VAL A 5 4.68 -7.24 15.05
CA VAL A 5 5.92 -6.52 15.34
C VAL A 5 6.45 -5.91 14.06
N LEU A 6 6.57 -4.59 14.03
CA LEU A 6 6.92 -3.82 12.84
C LEU A 6 8.20 -3.02 13.05
N ASN A 7 8.97 -2.83 11.98
CA ASN A 7 10.19 -2.03 11.99
C ASN A 7 9.93 -0.63 11.39
N GLY A 8 9.75 0.36 12.26
CA GLY A 8 9.50 1.74 11.85
C GLY A 8 10.68 2.39 11.10
N GLU A 9 11.92 2.05 11.43
CA GLU A 9 13.09 2.57 10.70
C GLU A 9 13.15 2.03 9.27
N LEU A 10 12.75 0.78 9.07
CA LEU A 10 12.65 0.19 7.74
C LEU A 10 11.52 0.84 6.96
N ALA A 11 10.38 1.13 7.59
CA ALA A 11 9.27 1.85 6.95
C ALA A 11 9.75 3.21 6.42
N VAL A 12 10.50 3.98 7.20
CA VAL A 12 11.08 5.26 6.73
C VAL A 12 12.01 5.03 5.52
N LYS A 13 12.84 4.00 5.54
CA LYS A 13 13.77 3.70 4.43
C LYS A 13 13.03 3.30 3.16
N GLN A 14 12.02 2.44 3.25
CA GLN A 14 11.23 2.00 2.09
C GLN A 14 10.36 3.13 1.54
N ALA A 15 9.75 3.92 2.42
CA ALA A 15 8.98 5.10 2.05
C ALA A 15 9.78 6.07 1.15
N ASN A 16 11.03 6.35 1.53
CA ASN A 16 11.94 7.17 0.73
C ASN A 16 12.33 6.53 -0.61
N LEU A 17 12.45 5.20 -0.67
CA LEU A 17 12.81 4.49 -1.92
C LEU A 17 11.64 4.43 -2.90
N ARG A 18 10.41 4.43 -2.39
CA ARG A 18 9.15 4.25 -3.13
C ARG A 18 8.35 5.54 -3.32
N ASP A 19 8.88 6.67 -2.84
CA ASP A 19 8.32 8.03 -2.99
C ASP A 19 6.91 8.22 -2.38
N HIS A 20 6.77 7.81 -1.12
CA HIS A 20 5.54 8.00 -0.33
C HIS A 20 5.88 8.24 1.15
N SER A 21 4.87 8.48 2.01
CA SER A 21 5.12 8.82 3.41
C SER A 21 5.50 7.59 4.27
N ALA A 22 6.28 7.82 5.32
CA ALA A 22 6.63 6.77 6.28
C ALA A 22 5.39 6.23 7.00
N GLU A 23 4.38 7.08 7.23
CA GLU A 23 3.09 6.69 7.77
C GLU A 23 2.33 5.75 6.83
N ALA A 24 2.37 6.00 5.52
CA ALA A 24 1.74 5.14 4.52
C ALA A 24 2.44 3.77 4.42
N GLU A 25 3.77 3.74 4.45
CA GLU A 25 4.53 2.48 4.48
C GLU A 25 4.30 1.70 5.78
N LEU A 26 4.20 2.38 6.93
CA LEU A 26 3.87 1.72 8.19
C LEU A 26 2.42 1.18 8.19
N ALA A 27 1.48 1.94 7.63
CA ALA A 27 0.10 1.50 7.44
C ALA A 27 0.04 0.28 6.50
N LEU A 28 0.85 0.24 5.45
CA LEU A 28 1.01 -0.95 4.61
C LEU A 28 1.44 -2.16 5.44
N TYR A 29 2.46 -2.05 6.30
CA TYR A 29 2.91 -3.18 7.12
C TYR A 29 1.82 -3.68 8.08
N ILE A 30 1.04 -2.76 8.65
CA ILE A 30 -0.10 -3.12 9.51
C ILE A 30 -1.15 -3.87 8.70
N THR A 31 -1.59 -3.30 7.58
CA THR A 31 -2.62 -3.88 6.72
C THR A 31 -2.21 -5.25 6.20
N HIS A 32 -0.99 -5.38 5.69
CA HIS A 32 -0.40 -6.62 5.20
C HIS A 32 -0.43 -7.73 6.28
N GLY A 33 0.06 -7.41 7.49
CA GLY A 33 0.04 -8.37 8.60
C GLY A 33 -1.37 -8.77 9.06
N LEU A 34 -2.33 -7.84 9.02
CA LEU A 34 -3.74 -8.12 9.33
C LEU A 34 -4.40 -8.99 8.26
N LEU A 35 -4.10 -8.76 6.98
CA LEU A 35 -4.65 -9.54 5.86
C LEU A 35 -4.18 -10.99 5.92
N HIS A 36 -2.91 -11.24 6.25
CA HIS A 36 -2.45 -12.62 6.51
C HIS A 36 -3.24 -13.31 7.62
N ASN A 37 -3.58 -12.60 8.70
CA ASN A 37 -4.42 -13.16 9.75
C ASN A 37 -5.88 -13.45 9.31
N LEU A 38 -6.33 -12.82 8.21
CA LEU A 38 -7.64 -13.06 7.59
C LEU A 38 -7.61 -14.13 6.48
N GLY A 39 -6.45 -14.72 6.20
CA GLY A 39 -6.29 -15.80 5.22
C GLY A 39 -5.80 -15.37 3.84
N PHE A 40 -5.44 -14.10 3.67
CA PHE A 40 -4.68 -13.66 2.49
C PHE A 40 -3.24 -14.15 2.55
N ASP A 41 -2.62 -14.26 1.38
CA ASP A 41 -1.30 -14.86 1.22
C ASP A 41 -0.67 -14.33 -0.07
N ASP A 42 0.64 -14.30 -0.11
CA ASP A 42 1.44 -13.76 -1.23
C ASP A 42 2.45 -14.78 -1.77
N ASP A 43 2.22 -16.07 -1.48
CA ASP A 43 3.04 -17.21 -1.91
C ASP A 43 3.03 -17.48 -3.43
N THR A 44 2.04 -16.96 -4.15
CA THR A 44 1.92 -17.04 -5.61
C THR A 44 1.59 -15.68 -6.19
N GLU A 45 1.98 -15.43 -7.42
CA GLU A 45 1.74 -14.14 -8.09
C GLU A 45 0.25 -13.75 -8.10
N ALA A 46 -0.65 -14.74 -8.30
CA ALA A 46 -2.09 -14.50 -8.30
C ALA A 46 -2.62 -14.11 -6.92
N ARG A 47 -2.16 -14.78 -5.85
CA ARG A 47 -2.59 -14.50 -4.47
C ARG A 47 -1.98 -13.21 -3.94
N ALA A 48 -0.70 -12.96 -4.27
CA ALA A 48 -0.04 -11.69 -4.01
C ALA A 48 -0.81 -10.54 -4.66
N LYS A 49 -1.19 -10.68 -5.94
CA LYS A 49 -2.01 -9.66 -6.60
C LYS A 49 -3.33 -9.38 -5.87
N GLU A 50 -4.07 -10.41 -5.49
CA GLU A 50 -5.32 -10.26 -4.74
C GLU A 50 -5.10 -9.54 -3.39
N MET A 51 -4.03 -9.91 -2.68
CA MET A 51 -3.67 -9.29 -1.41
C MET A 51 -3.27 -7.82 -1.57
N HIS A 52 -2.44 -7.50 -2.56
CA HIS A 52 -1.99 -6.13 -2.81
C HIS A 52 -3.11 -5.22 -3.32
N ASP A 53 -4.06 -5.75 -4.10
CA ASP A 53 -5.26 -5.01 -4.48
C ASP A 53 -6.09 -4.64 -3.23
N ALA A 54 -6.24 -5.57 -2.28
CA ALA A 54 -6.94 -5.33 -1.02
C ALA A 54 -6.18 -4.34 -0.10
N GLU A 55 -4.84 -4.43 -0.03
CA GLU A 55 -4.00 -3.46 0.68
C GLU A 55 -4.24 -2.04 0.18
N ASP A 56 -4.15 -1.85 -1.14
CA ASP A 56 -4.35 -0.53 -1.75
C ASP A 56 -5.77 -0.02 -1.58
N GLU A 57 -6.79 -0.88 -1.65
CA GLU A 57 -8.17 -0.47 -1.38
C GLU A 57 -8.32 0.11 0.04
N ILE A 58 -7.81 -0.61 1.03
CA ILE A 58 -7.87 -0.21 2.45
C ILE A 58 -7.08 1.09 2.67
N LEU A 59 -5.87 1.18 2.14
CA LEU A 59 -5.01 2.36 2.32
C LEU A 59 -5.58 3.60 1.63
N GLN A 60 -6.24 3.43 0.48
CA GLN A 60 -6.97 4.52 -0.18
C GLN A 60 -8.17 5.00 0.65
N GLN A 61 -8.94 4.10 1.25
CA GLN A 61 -10.06 4.46 2.13
C GLN A 61 -9.62 5.24 3.38
N LEU A 62 -8.36 5.08 3.79
CA LEU A 62 -7.74 5.75 4.94
C LEU A 62 -6.89 6.97 4.54
N ASP A 63 -6.99 7.44 3.30
CA ASP A 63 -6.25 8.59 2.74
C ASP A 63 -4.72 8.43 2.69
N TYR A 64 -4.19 7.20 2.73
CA TYR A 64 -2.77 6.92 2.51
C TYR A 64 -2.41 6.76 1.01
N GLY A 65 -3.40 6.49 0.16
CA GLY A 65 -3.23 6.29 -1.29
C GLY A 65 -2.85 4.84 -1.68
N PRO A 66 -2.71 4.56 -3.00
CA PRO A 66 -2.23 3.25 -3.47
C PRO A 66 -0.72 3.18 -3.23
N VAL A 67 -0.32 2.42 -2.21
CA VAL A 67 1.06 2.30 -1.77
C VAL A 67 1.79 1.20 -2.53
N TYR A 68 1.10 0.10 -2.84
CA TYR A 68 1.70 -1.05 -3.50
C TYR A 68 1.66 -0.88 -5.03
N ASN A 69 0.47 -0.70 -5.61
CA ASN A 69 0.29 -0.57 -7.07
C ASN A 69 0.37 0.89 -7.54
N THR A 70 1.44 1.59 -7.16
CA THR A 70 1.66 3.02 -7.47
C THR A 70 1.67 3.36 -8.97
N GLN A 71 1.70 2.38 -9.88
CA GLN A 71 1.80 2.59 -11.34
C GLN A 71 0.47 2.71 -12.09
N ILE A 72 -0.70 2.71 -11.43
CA ILE A 72 -2.00 2.92 -12.11
C ILE A 72 -2.50 4.35 -11.93
N ARG A 73 -1.72 5.35 -12.38
CA ARG A 73 -2.23 6.67 -12.79
C ARG A 73 -1.43 7.22 -13.96
N THR A 74 -1.36 6.47 -15.07
CA THR A 74 -1.19 7.12 -16.37
C THR A 74 -2.46 7.90 -16.70
N GLU A 75 -2.30 9.22 -16.77
CA GLU A 75 -3.06 10.14 -17.62
C GLU A 75 -4.59 10.23 -17.40
N HIS A 76 -5.03 11.13 -16.51
CA HIS A 76 -6.30 11.87 -16.69
C HIS A 76 -6.16 13.30 -16.10
N SER A 77 -5.20 14.06 -16.63
CA SER A 77 -5.22 15.53 -16.54
C SER A 77 -4.96 16.12 -17.91
N ASN A 78 -5.98 16.07 -18.77
CA ASN A 78 -6.09 17.03 -19.86
C ASN A 78 -7.55 17.49 -19.99
N ARG A 79 -7.89 18.54 -19.23
CA ARG A 79 -8.88 19.52 -19.67
C ARG A 79 -8.40 20.89 -19.20
N GLY A 80 -7.83 21.62 -20.15
CA GLY A 80 -7.29 22.94 -19.96
C GLY A 80 -8.36 23.96 -19.55
N THR A 81 -7.88 25.04 -18.95
CA THR A 81 -8.51 26.34 -19.02
C THR A 81 -7.41 27.33 -19.34
N ASP A 82 -7.20 27.57 -20.63
CA ASP A 82 -6.65 28.84 -21.08
C ASP A 82 -7.60 29.94 -20.63
N LYS A 83 -7.06 30.91 -19.90
CA LYS A 83 -7.62 32.26 -19.78
C LYS A 83 -6.49 33.27 -19.67
#